data_AF-A0A813KT42-F1
#
_entry.id   AF-A0A813KT42-F1
#
_cell.length_a   1.000
_cell.length_b   1.000
_cell.length_c   1.000
_cell.angle_alpha   90.00
_cell.angle_beta   90.00
_cell.angle_gamma   90.00
#
_symmetry.space_group_name_H-M   'P 1'
#
loop_
_entity.id
_entity.type
_entity.pdbx_description
1 polymer ?
#
loop_
_entity_poly.entity_id
_entity_poly.type
_entity_poly.pdbx_seq_one_letter_code
_entity_poly.pdbx_strand_id
1 'polypeptide(L)'
;MESPESPEECHRQTAAALGLLQRLPPQDLETDLDALIKIAPHLEHSLAPYVTRPLKVKLDPEQNRYFVACDYNCDGSTHRSPWSGRYCPSAELGEAEDERLFRPSERLRRLEETFNEVFDAYTTSYYEGSVSSVYLWDLDEGFAGAFLVHKELSKATSSDRKGVWDAVHVIEVKESANSHFSEYKLSSTVLVHLEVAGQSADQTLDCS
;
A
#
# COMPACT_ATOMS: atom_id res chain seq x y z
N MET A 1 18.94 -24.66 20.14
CA MET A 1 18.15 -25.58 19.28
C MET A 1 16.71 -25.27 19.61
N GLU A 2 16.19 -24.18 19.06
CA GLU A 2 14.80 -23.79 19.26
C GLU A 2 13.92 -24.85 18.60
N SER A 3 13.08 -25.48 19.41
CA SER A 3 11.99 -26.33 18.95
C SER A 3 11.12 -25.54 17.97
N PRO A 4 10.67 -26.15 16.85
CA PRO A 4 9.78 -25.47 15.92
C PRO A 4 8.51 -25.05 16.67
N GLU A 5 8.26 -23.75 16.76
CA GLU A 5 7.04 -23.20 17.36
C GLU A 5 5.82 -23.81 16.65
N SER A 6 4.82 -24.21 17.44
CA SER A 6 3.60 -24.79 16.88
C SER A 6 2.84 -23.76 16.02
N PRO A 7 2.14 -24.16 14.95
CA PRO A 7 1.38 -23.24 14.10
C PRO A 7 0.34 -22.41 14.87
N GLU A 8 -0.24 -22.97 15.93
CA GLU A 8 -1.19 -22.29 16.81
C GLU A 8 -0.54 -21.15 17.61
N GLU A 9 0.72 -21.33 18.03
CA GLU A 9 1.46 -20.34 18.79
C GLU A 9 1.84 -19.14 17.92
N CYS A 10 2.29 -19.38 16.69
CA CYS A 10 2.53 -18.34 15.69
C CYS A 10 1.25 -17.53 15.42
N HIS A 11 0.11 -18.19 15.19
CA HIS A 11 -1.16 -17.51 14.98
C HIS A 11 -1.57 -16.61 16.16
N ARG A 12 -1.39 -17.11 17.40
CA ARG A 12 -1.66 -16.35 18.62
C ARG A 12 -0.74 -15.13 18.75
N GLN A 13 0.54 -15.28 18.42
CA GLN A 13 1.51 -14.17 18.43
C GLN A 13 1.15 -13.12 17.37
N THR A 14 0.77 -13.53 16.15
CA THR A 14 0.27 -12.61 15.10
C THR A 14 -0.93 -11.82 15.59
N ALA A 15 -1.93 -12.49 16.18
CA ALA A 15 -3.11 -11.82 16.72
C ALA A 15 -2.76 -10.82 17.84
N ALA A 16 -1.81 -11.18 18.71
CA ALA A 16 -1.33 -10.29 19.77
C ALA A 16 -0.58 -9.07 19.21
N ALA A 17 0.30 -9.27 18.23
CA ALA A 17 1.04 -8.20 17.56
C ALA A 17 0.12 -7.23 16.82
N LEU A 18 -0.89 -7.75 16.09
CA LEU A 18 -1.92 -6.91 15.46
C LEU A 18 -2.72 -6.11 16.50
N GLY A 19 -3.08 -6.75 17.62
CA GLY A 19 -3.75 -6.08 18.72
C GLY A 19 -2.89 -4.97 19.35
N LEU A 20 -1.58 -5.11 19.36
CA LEU A 20 -0.65 -4.09 19.84
C LEU A 20 -0.57 -2.92 18.85
N LEU A 21 -0.38 -3.20 17.56
CA LEU A 21 -0.34 -2.18 16.49
C LEU A 21 -1.63 -1.36 16.42
N GLN A 22 -2.79 -1.96 16.69
CA GLN A 22 -4.07 -1.26 16.76
C GLN A 22 -4.19 -0.28 17.93
N ARG A 23 -3.33 -0.38 18.95
CA ARG A 23 -3.36 0.46 20.16
C ARG A 23 -2.23 1.50 20.18
N LEU A 24 -1.19 1.30 19.37
CA LEU A 24 -0.10 2.26 19.24
C LEU A 24 -0.51 3.46 18.38
N PRO A 25 0.17 4.61 18.52
CA PRO A 25 -0.07 5.76 17.68
C PRO A 25 0.13 5.40 16.19
N PRO A 26 -0.86 5.64 15.32
CA PRO A 26 -0.74 5.26 13.90
C PRO A 26 0.33 6.05 13.14
N GLN A 27 0.83 7.14 13.71
CA GLN A 27 1.91 7.96 13.12
C GLN A 27 3.26 7.24 13.14
N ASP A 28 3.47 6.35 14.11
CA ASP A 28 4.72 5.64 14.33
C ASP A 28 4.69 4.22 13.74
N LEU A 29 3.67 3.89 12.95
CA LEU A 29 3.40 2.53 12.45
C LEU A 29 4.61 1.88 11.78
N GLU A 30 5.35 2.61 10.93
CA GLU A 30 6.54 2.06 10.27
C GLU A 30 7.64 1.71 11.30
N THR A 31 7.88 2.60 12.27
CA THR A 31 8.86 2.39 13.34
C THR A 31 8.47 1.22 14.25
N ASP A 32 7.18 1.14 14.60
CA ASP A 32 6.63 0.10 15.46
C ASP A 32 6.70 -1.28 14.78
N LEU A 33 6.38 -1.34 13.48
CA LEU A 33 6.54 -2.57 12.69
C LEU A 33 8.00 -3.01 12.64
N ASP A 34 8.92 -2.10 12.34
CA ASP A 34 10.35 -2.43 12.29
C ASP A 34 10.88 -2.88 13.65
N ALA A 35 10.38 -2.30 14.75
CA ALA A 35 10.71 -2.73 16.10
C ALA A 35 10.15 -4.12 16.41
N LEU A 36 8.91 -4.41 16.02
CA LEU A 36 8.28 -5.72 16.20
C LEU A 36 8.99 -6.81 15.39
N ILE A 37 9.33 -6.54 14.14
CA ILE A 37 10.05 -7.48 13.27
C ILE A 37 11.45 -7.77 13.86
N LYS A 38 12.13 -6.78 14.43
CA LYS A 38 13.41 -7.01 15.14
C LYS A 38 13.28 -7.92 16.35
N ILE A 39 12.15 -7.86 17.06
CA ILE A 39 11.87 -8.68 18.26
C ILE A 39 11.45 -10.10 17.86
N ALA A 40 10.59 -10.22 16.85
CA ALA A 40 10.01 -11.48 16.40
C ALA A 40 10.05 -11.57 14.86
N PRO A 41 11.21 -11.92 14.27
CA PRO A 41 11.41 -11.90 12.82
C PRO A 41 10.50 -12.89 12.07
N HIS A 42 10.11 -13.99 12.70
CA HIS A 42 9.22 -14.99 12.11
C HIS A 42 7.80 -14.48 11.84
N LEU A 43 7.40 -13.37 12.48
CA LEU A 43 6.08 -12.76 12.29
C LEU A 43 6.00 -11.84 11.06
N GLU A 44 7.13 -11.45 10.46
CA GLU A 44 7.16 -10.48 9.34
C GLU A 44 6.22 -10.88 8.20
N HIS A 45 6.37 -12.10 7.69
CA HIS A 45 5.53 -12.63 6.62
C HIS A 45 4.07 -12.87 7.07
N SER A 46 3.85 -13.15 8.35
CA SER A 46 2.49 -13.37 8.88
C SER A 46 1.73 -12.06 9.10
N LEU A 47 2.43 -10.94 9.34
CA LEU A 47 1.83 -9.64 9.61
C LEU A 47 1.59 -8.82 8.34
N ALA A 48 2.46 -8.97 7.33
CA ALA A 48 2.38 -8.23 6.07
C ALA A 48 0.97 -8.20 5.42
N PRO A 49 0.17 -9.29 5.41
CA PRO A 49 -1.17 -9.27 4.81
C PRO A 49 -2.19 -8.40 5.56
N TYR A 50 -1.94 -8.10 6.83
CA TYR A 50 -2.90 -7.46 7.73
C TYR A 50 -2.60 -5.99 8.01
N VAL A 51 -1.40 -5.52 7.67
CA VAL A 51 -0.94 -4.17 8.00
C VAL A 51 -0.70 -3.38 6.73
N THR A 52 -1.40 -2.27 6.60
CA THR A 52 -1.23 -1.33 5.48
C THR A 52 -0.20 -0.27 5.87
N ARG A 53 0.97 -0.29 5.22
CA ARG A 53 1.98 0.77 5.36
C ARG A 53 1.51 2.06 4.64
N PRO A 54 1.94 3.25 5.10
CA PRO A 54 1.68 4.50 4.41
C PRO A 54 2.17 4.45 2.95
N LEU A 55 1.40 5.03 2.03
CA LEU A 55 1.73 5.01 0.62
C LEU A 55 2.83 6.02 0.32
N LYS A 56 3.74 5.66 -0.59
CA LYS A 56 4.85 6.53 -1.02
C LYS A 56 4.67 6.90 -2.49
N VAL A 57 5.06 8.09 -2.90
CA VAL A 57 5.05 8.48 -4.31
C VAL A 57 6.45 8.37 -4.89
N LYS A 58 6.58 7.74 -6.06
CA LYS A 58 7.82 7.66 -6.84
C LYS A 58 7.60 8.20 -8.26
N LEU A 59 8.69 8.60 -8.92
CA LEU A 59 8.68 9.05 -10.31
C LEU A 59 9.13 7.91 -11.23
N ASP A 60 8.35 7.64 -12.27
CA ASP A 60 8.81 6.84 -13.41
C ASP A 60 9.69 7.71 -14.32
N PRO A 61 10.99 7.42 -14.47
CA PRO A 61 11.89 8.22 -15.30
C PRO A 61 11.64 8.06 -16.80
N GLU A 62 11.06 6.94 -17.26
CA GLU A 62 10.83 6.70 -18.68
C GLU A 62 9.60 7.45 -19.18
N GLN A 63 8.53 7.45 -18.38
CA GLN A 63 7.26 8.10 -18.73
C GLN A 63 7.13 9.50 -18.12
N ASN A 64 8.04 9.89 -17.22
CA ASN A 64 7.98 11.14 -16.45
C ASN A 64 6.63 11.34 -15.74
N ARG A 65 6.12 10.25 -15.14
CA ARG A 65 4.84 10.22 -14.41
C ARG A 65 5.03 9.71 -13.00
N TYR A 66 4.33 10.32 -12.05
CA TYR A 66 4.30 9.85 -10.67
C TYR A 66 3.45 8.58 -10.55
N PHE A 67 3.83 7.70 -9.64
CA PHE A 67 3.07 6.49 -9.29
C PHE A 67 3.17 6.22 -7.79
N VAL A 68 2.24 5.43 -7.27
CA VAL A 68 2.17 5.03 -5.87
C VAL A 68 2.99 3.76 -5.67
N ALA A 69 3.98 3.83 -4.78
CA ALA A 69 4.84 2.76 -4.31
C ALA A 69 4.27 2.14 -3.03
N CYS A 70 4.14 0.82 -3.03
CA CYS A 70 3.57 0.03 -1.93
C CYS A 70 4.09 -1.42 -1.98
N ASP A 71 3.66 -2.24 -1.03
CA ASP A 71 4.07 -3.64 -0.93
C ASP A 71 3.64 -4.49 -2.15
N TYR A 72 2.55 -4.13 -2.85
CA TYR A 72 2.03 -4.90 -4.00
C TYR A 72 2.85 -4.74 -5.29
N ASN A 73 3.65 -3.69 -5.39
CA ASN A 73 4.54 -3.47 -6.54
C ASN A 73 6.02 -3.43 -6.14
N CYS A 74 6.33 -3.84 -4.91
CA CYS A 74 7.68 -3.87 -4.37
C CYS A 74 8.34 -5.22 -4.63
N ASP A 75 9.61 -5.18 -5.04
CA ASP A 75 10.50 -6.34 -5.02
C ASP A 75 11.88 -5.87 -4.53
N GLY A 76 12.25 -6.32 -3.33
CA GLY A 76 13.41 -5.82 -2.60
C GLY A 76 13.31 -4.32 -2.28
N SER A 77 14.24 -3.52 -2.83
CA SER A 77 14.23 -2.05 -2.72
C SER A 77 13.53 -1.36 -3.89
N THR A 78 13.19 -2.11 -4.94
CA THR A 78 12.73 -1.59 -6.22
C THR A 78 11.22 -1.69 -6.34
N HIS A 79 10.62 -0.82 -7.15
CA HIS A 79 9.16 -0.77 -7.30
C HIS A 79 8.77 -0.70 -8.77
N ARG A 80 7.83 -1.55 -9.18
CA ARG A 80 7.33 -1.59 -10.56
C ARG A 80 6.44 -0.39 -10.84
N SER A 81 6.78 0.38 -11.88
CA SER A 81 5.91 1.44 -12.37
C SER A 81 4.73 0.85 -13.15
N PRO A 82 3.50 1.36 -12.95
CA PRO A 82 2.34 0.95 -13.74
C PRO A 82 2.40 1.50 -15.17
N TRP A 83 3.21 2.52 -15.44
CA TRP A 83 3.29 3.18 -16.74
C TRP A 83 4.24 2.46 -17.70
N SER A 84 5.51 2.33 -17.33
CA SER A 84 6.52 1.61 -18.13
C SER A 84 6.53 0.10 -17.89
N GLY A 85 5.95 -0.39 -16.79
CA GLY A 85 6.06 -1.79 -16.38
C GLY A 85 7.44 -2.18 -15.84
N ARG A 86 8.36 -1.23 -15.66
CA ARG A 86 9.73 -1.46 -15.19
C ARG A 86 9.89 -1.18 -13.70
N TYR A 87 10.84 -1.86 -13.09
CA TYR A 87 11.21 -1.63 -11.70
C TYR A 87 12.16 -0.43 -11.57
N CYS A 88 11.86 0.45 -10.61
CA CYS A 88 12.59 1.68 -10.33
C CYS A 88 13.16 1.66 -8.90
N PRO A 89 14.45 1.99 -8.68
CA PRO A 89 15.46 2.38 -9.69
C PRO A 89 15.97 1.19 -10.52
N SER A 90 16.05 1.36 -11.84
CA SER A 90 16.52 0.30 -12.77
C SER A 90 18.04 0.11 -12.73
N ALA A 91 18.81 1.13 -12.35
CA ALA A 91 20.28 1.10 -12.38
C ALA A 91 20.91 0.18 -11.31
N GLU A 92 20.13 -0.21 -10.30
CA GLU A 92 20.60 -1.11 -9.24
C GLU A 92 20.41 -2.59 -9.60
N LEU A 93 19.66 -2.89 -10.66
CA LEU A 93 19.32 -4.25 -11.08
C LEU A 93 20.23 -4.70 -12.23
N GLY A 94 20.89 -5.84 -12.09
CA GLY A 94 21.51 -6.51 -13.23
C GLY A 94 20.45 -7.07 -14.19
N GLU A 95 20.73 -7.20 -15.49
CA GLU A 95 19.77 -7.71 -16.49
C GLU A 95 19.15 -9.06 -16.08
N ALA A 96 19.96 -9.96 -15.51
CA ALA A 96 19.50 -11.26 -15.02
C ALA A 96 18.67 -11.20 -13.72
N GLU A 97 18.77 -10.13 -12.96
CA GLU A 97 17.96 -9.91 -11.76
C GLU A 97 16.62 -9.29 -12.14
N ASP A 98 16.60 -8.36 -13.11
CA ASP A 98 15.38 -7.75 -13.63
C ASP A 98 14.43 -8.81 -14.21
N GLU A 99 14.94 -9.82 -14.93
CA GLU A 99 14.12 -10.92 -15.47
C GLU A 99 13.46 -11.80 -14.40
N ARG A 100 13.99 -11.83 -13.17
CA ARG A 100 13.43 -12.63 -12.06
C ARG A 100 12.31 -11.90 -11.31
N LEU A 101 12.20 -10.59 -11.50
CA LEU A 101 11.20 -9.79 -10.82
C LEU A 101 9.80 -10.14 -11.30
N PHE A 102 8.87 -10.12 -10.36
CA PHE A 102 7.48 -10.48 -10.62
C PHE A 102 6.85 -9.57 -11.68
N ARG A 103 6.20 -10.16 -12.69
CA ARG A 103 5.42 -9.42 -13.70
C ARG A 103 4.11 -10.13 -13.96
N PRO A 104 3.01 -9.38 -14.13
CA PRO A 104 1.73 -9.98 -14.52
C PRO A 104 1.83 -10.58 -15.92
N SER A 105 0.94 -11.52 -16.23
CA SER A 105 0.78 -12.08 -17.57
C SER A 105 0.48 -10.97 -18.60
N GLU A 106 0.82 -11.20 -19.87
CA GLU A 106 0.62 -10.17 -20.92
C GLU A 106 -0.85 -9.72 -21.04
N ARG A 107 -1.79 -10.66 -20.89
CA ARG A 107 -3.22 -10.37 -20.85
C ARG A 107 -3.54 -9.41 -19.69
N LEU A 108 -3.04 -9.73 -18.50
CA LEU A 108 -3.32 -8.98 -17.30
C LEU A 108 -2.62 -7.62 -17.30
N ARG A 109 -1.43 -7.51 -17.91
CA ARG A 109 -0.73 -6.24 -18.11
C ARG A 109 -1.54 -5.25 -18.96
N ARG A 110 -2.14 -5.71 -20.06
CA ARG A 110 -3.02 -4.86 -20.89
C ARG A 110 -4.26 -4.39 -20.12
N LEU A 111 -4.81 -5.26 -19.28
CA LEU A 111 -5.92 -4.91 -18.40
C LEU A 111 -5.49 -3.90 -17.32
N GLU A 112 -4.31 -4.07 -16.74
CA GLU A 112 -3.70 -3.17 -15.76
C GLU A 112 -3.52 -1.76 -16.36
N GLU A 113 -3.02 -1.65 -17.59
CA GLU A 113 -2.88 -0.37 -18.30
C GLU A 113 -4.25 0.31 -18.48
N THR A 114 -5.25 -0.45 -18.92
CA THR A 114 -6.63 0.04 -19.08
C THR A 114 -7.22 0.52 -17.75
N PHE A 115 -7.02 -0.23 -16.66
CA PHE A 115 -7.49 0.18 -15.34
C PHE A 115 -6.76 1.40 -14.81
N ASN A 116 -5.45 1.54 -15.05
CA ASN A 116 -4.73 2.75 -14.66
C ASN A 116 -5.29 3.99 -15.38
N GLU A 117 -5.61 3.90 -16.66
CA GLU A 117 -6.22 5.01 -17.40
C GLU A 117 -7.61 5.40 -16.86
N VAL A 118 -8.48 4.41 -16.64
CA VAL A 118 -9.83 4.65 -16.12
C VAL A 118 -9.78 5.16 -14.68
N PHE A 119 -8.91 4.60 -13.85
CA PHE A 119 -8.79 4.96 -12.45
C PHE A 119 -8.16 6.34 -12.28
N ASP A 120 -7.19 6.72 -13.12
CA ASP A 120 -6.62 8.08 -13.15
C ASP A 120 -7.71 9.13 -13.43
N ALA A 121 -8.60 8.87 -14.39
CA ALA A 121 -9.76 9.73 -14.69
C ALA A 121 -10.76 9.81 -13.53
N TYR A 122 -11.04 8.68 -12.87
CA TYR A 122 -11.84 8.64 -11.64
C TYR A 122 -11.21 9.50 -10.54
N THR A 123 -9.92 9.32 -10.27
CA THR A 123 -9.23 10.03 -9.19
C THR A 123 -9.11 11.51 -9.46
N THR A 124 -8.86 11.90 -10.71
CA THR A 124 -8.85 13.31 -11.12
C THR A 124 -10.20 13.99 -10.84
N SER A 125 -11.30 13.27 -11.11
CA SER A 125 -12.66 13.80 -10.94
C SER A 125 -13.08 13.98 -9.48
N TYR A 126 -12.62 13.10 -8.57
CA TYR A 126 -13.05 13.10 -7.16
C TYR A 126 -12.03 13.73 -6.21
N TYR A 127 -10.74 13.62 -6.52
CA TYR A 127 -9.66 13.90 -5.59
C TYR A 127 -8.69 14.98 -6.06
N GLU A 128 -8.83 15.56 -7.27
CA GLU A 128 -8.04 16.69 -7.80
C GLU A 128 -6.60 16.82 -7.26
N GLY A 129 -5.60 16.42 -8.06
CA GLY A 129 -4.18 16.49 -7.68
C GLY A 129 -3.70 15.33 -6.81
N SER A 130 -4.42 14.21 -6.78
CA SER A 130 -3.95 12.93 -6.22
C SER A 130 -3.08 12.17 -7.21
N VAL A 131 -2.20 11.31 -6.69
CA VAL A 131 -1.51 10.28 -7.49
C VAL A 131 -2.26 8.96 -7.31
N SER A 132 -2.55 8.27 -8.40
CA SER A 132 -3.20 6.97 -8.37
C SER A 132 -2.40 5.92 -9.14
N SER A 133 -2.54 4.67 -8.73
CA SER A 133 -1.88 3.54 -9.41
C SER A 133 -2.68 2.27 -9.18
N VAL A 134 -2.71 1.43 -10.21
CA VAL A 134 -3.33 0.12 -10.18
C VAL A 134 -2.29 -0.94 -10.51
N TYR A 135 -2.21 -1.97 -9.68
CA TYR A 135 -1.33 -3.13 -9.90
C TYR A 135 -2.16 -4.40 -9.88
N LEU A 136 -1.99 -5.24 -10.90
CA LEU A 136 -2.65 -6.53 -11.01
C LEU A 136 -1.64 -7.68 -10.92
N TRP A 137 -2.08 -8.81 -10.39
CA TRP A 137 -1.30 -10.05 -10.36
C TRP A 137 -2.21 -11.27 -10.59
N ASP A 138 -1.65 -12.29 -11.23
CA ASP A 138 -2.37 -13.53 -11.55
C ASP A 138 -2.57 -14.37 -10.28
N LEU A 139 -3.71 -15.06 -10.20
CA LEU A 139 -4.01 -16.09 -9.22
C LEU A 139 -4.26 -17.42 -9.93
N ASP A 140 -4.22 -18.54 -9.20
CA ASP A 140 -4.56 -19.85 -9.76
C ASP A 140 -5.97 -19.87 -10.39
N GLU A 141 -6.92 -19.19 -9.75
CA GLU A 141 -8.30 -19.04 -10.21
C GLU A 141 -8.67 -17.55 -10.35
N GLY A 142 -8.25 -16.94 -11.46
CA GLY A 142 -8.58 -15.54 -11.80
C GLY A 142 -7.40 -14.59 -11.57
N PHE A 143 -7.65 -13.43 -10.96
CA PHE A 143 -6.63 -12.43 -10.69
C PHE A 143 -6.99 -11.57 -9.49
N ALA A 144 -6.01 -10.86 -8.95
CA ALA A 144 -6.25 -9.82 -7.96
C ALA A 144 -5.60 -8.50 -8.39
N GLY A 145 -6.03 -7.43 -7.74
CA GLY A 145 -5.53 -6.10 -8.02
C GLY A 145 -5.56 -5.19 -6.81
N ALA A 146 -4.59 -4.29 -6.72
CA ALA A 146 -4.53 -3.21 -5.76
C ALA A 146 -4.75 -1.87 -6.48
N PHE A 147 -5.76 -1.12 -6.05
CA PHE A 147 -6.07 0.21 -6.53
C PHE A 147 -5.72 1.19 -5.41
N LEU A 148 -4.83 2.13 -5.72
CA LEU A 148 -4.19 2.99 -4.75
C LEU A 148 -4.45 4.44 -5.08
N VAL A 149 -4.76 5.24 -4.06
CA VAL A 149 -4.87 6.69 -4.15
C VAL A 149 -4.06 7.30 -3.03
N HIS A 150 -3.10 8.15 -3.39
CA HIS A 150 -2.35 8.97 -2.46
C HIS A 150 -2.63 10.44 -2.75
N LYS A 151 -3.01 11.19 -1.72
CA LYS A 151 -3.25 12.63 -1.82
C LYS A 151 -2.66 13.36 -0.61
N GLU A 152 -1.77 14.29 -0.90
CA GLU A 152 -1.32 15.27 0.07
C GLU A 152 -2.21 16.51 0.05
N LEU A 153 -2.72 16.90 1.21
CA LEU A 153 -3.42 18.17 1.43
C LEU A 153 -2.42 19.21 1.91
N SER A 154 -1.78 19.91 0.98
CA SER A 154 -1.06 21.16 1.25
C SER A 154 -1.74 22.31 0.52
N LYS A 155 -2.57 23.11 1.20
CA LYS A 155 -3.01 24.39 0.62
C LYS A 155 -1.91 25.43 0.82
N ALA A 156 -1.39 25.97 -0.28
CA ALA A 156 -0.36 27.00 -0.32
C ALA A 156 -0.73 28.32 0.40
N THR A 157 -1.98 28.50 0.84
CA THR A 157 -2.50 29.77 1.39
C THR A 157 -2.66 29.79 2.91
N SER A 158 -2.50 28.67 3.61
CA SER A 158 -2.46 28.65 5.08
C SER A 158 -1.48 27.57 5.53
N SER A 159 -0.33 27.97 6.04
CA SER A 159 0.76 27.13 6.56
C SER A 159 0.35 26.15 7.67
N ASP A 160 -0.88 26.23 8.16
CA ASP A 160 -1.28 25.69 9.46
C ASP A 160 -2.04 24.35 9.36
N ARG A 161 -2.22 23.80 8.15
CA ARG A 161 -2.92 22.53 7.94
C ARG A 161 -2.18 21.66 6.94
N LYS A 162 -1.74 20.49 7.42
CA LYS A 162 -1.21 19.40 6.59
C LYS A 162 -2.14 18.21 6.71
N GLY A 163 -2.24 17.42 5.66
CA GLY A 163 -2.95 16.16 5.72
C GLY A 163 -2.51 15.22 4.63
N VAL A 164 -2.66 13.93 4.89
CA VAL A 164 -2.42 12.85 3.93
C VAL A 164 -3.66 11.97 3.90
N TRP A 165 -4.09 11.65 2.69
CA TRP A 165 -5.15 10.70 2.41
C TRP A 165 -4.57 9.56 1.59
N ASP A 166 -4.54 8.37 2.18
CA ASP A 166 -4.14 7.13 1.53
C ASP A 166 -5.35 6.19 1.45
N ALA A 167 -5.70 5.76 0.25
CA ALA A 167 -6.72 4.74 0.03
C ALA A 167 -6.12 3.54 -0.69
N VAL A 168 -6.37 2.36 -0.14
CA VAL A 168 -5.93 1.06 -0.67
C VAL A 168 -7.16 0.18 -0.84
N HIS A 169 -7.45 -0.19 -2.08
CA HIS A 169 -8.55 -1.08 -2.42
C HIS A 169 -7.98 -2.34 -3.07
N VAL A 170 -8.07 -3.46 -2.37
CA VAL A 170 -7.65 -4.76 -2.89
C VAL A 170 -8.87 -5.52 -3.36
N ILE A 171 -8.88 -5.89 -4.64
CA ILE A 171 -9.91 -6.71 -5.26
C ILE A 171 -9.35 -8.09 -5.61
N GLU A 172 -10.10 -9.13 -5.27
CA GLU A 172 -9.85 -10.50 -5.68
C GLU A 172 -11.01 -10.92 -6.59
N VAL A 173 -10.68 -11.36 -7.81
CA VAL A 173 -11.63 -11.76 -8.85
C VAL A 173 -11.43 -13.23 -9.13
N LYS A 174 -12.43 -14.05 -8.79
CA LYS A 174 -12.44 -15.47 -9.10
C LYS A 174 -13.23 -15.74 -10.36
N GLU A 175 -12.52 -16.20 -11.39
CA GLU A 175 -13.09 -16.61 -12.67
C GLU A 175 -13.22 -18.14 -12.68
N SER A 176 -14.43 -18.67 -12.54
CA SER A 176 -14.64 -20.12 -12.66
C SER A 176 -14.88 -20.51 -14.12
N ALA A 177 -14.08 -21.43 -14.65
CA ALA A 177 -14.22 -21.92 -16.03
C ALA A 177 -15.58 -22.58 -16.33
N ASN A 178 -16.28 -23.04 -15.28
CA ASN A 178 -17.55 -23.77 -15.38
C ASN A 178 -18.78 -22.92 -15.05
N SER A 179 -18.61 -21.62 -14.76
CA SER A 179 -19.68 -20.71 -14.37
C SER A 179 -19.65 -19.45 -15.22
N HIS A 180 -20.83 -18.92 -15.54
CA HIS A 180 -20.96 -17.59 -16.16
C HIS A 180 -20.87 -16.44 -15.14
N PHE A 181 -20.63 -16.76 -13.87
CA PHE A 181 -20.54 -15.78 -12.79
C PHE A 181 -19.09 -15.68 -12.30
N SER A 182 -18.64 -14.44 -12.09
CA SER A 182 -17.38 -14.13 -11.42
C SER A 182 -17.67 -13.64 -10.01
N GLU A 183 -16.89 -14.12 -9.03
CA GLU A 183 -16.96 -13.65 -7.65
C GLU A 183 -15.95 -12.51 -7.47
N TYR A 184 -16.41 -11.40 -6.88
CA TYR A 184 -15.58 -10.23 -6.59
C TYR A 184 -15.56 -10.01 -5.09
N LYS A 185 -14.36 -9.98 -4.51
CA LYS A 185 -14.15 -9.66 -3.10
C LYS A 185 -13.30 -8.40 -3.01
N LEU A 186 -13.90 -7.34 -2.46
CA LEU A 186 -13.26 -6.03 -2.29
C LEU A 186 -12.94 -5.79 -0.81
N SER A 187 -11.68 -5.51 -0.51
CA SER A 187 -11.21 -5.05 0.79
C SER A 187 -10.68 -3.62 0.65
N SER A 188 -11.25 -2.68 1.40
CA SER A 188 -10.90 -1.26 1.29
C SER A 188 -10.40 -0.72 2.63
N THR A 189 -9.22 -0.10 2.60
CA THR A 189 -8.59 0.55 3.75
C THR A 189 -8.33 2.01 3.38
N VAL A 190 -8.70 2.93 4.27
CA VAL A 190 -8.43 4.37 4.11
C VAL A 190 -7.71 4.86 5.35
N LEU A 191 -6.51 5.41 5.17
CA LEU A 191 -5.73 6.06 6.21
C LEU A 191 -5.81 7.57 5.99
N VAL A 192 -6.23 8.28 7.04
CA VAL A 192 -6.34 9.73 7.03
C VAL A 192 -5.49 10.28 8.15
N HIS A 193 -4.51 11.10 7.79
CA HIS A 193 -3.70 11.86 8.72
C HIS A 193 -3.99 13.34 8.52
N LEU A 194 -4.27 14.04 9.62
CA LEU A 194 -4.57 15.47 9.62
C LEU A 194 -3.82 16.13 10.77
N GLU A 195 -2.97 17.09 10.43
CA GLU A 195 -2.31 17.97 11.37
C GLU A 195 -2.94 19.35 11.27
N VAL A 196 -3.51 19.80 12.39
CA VAL A 196 -3.98 21.16 12.56
C VAL A 196 -3.06 21.82 13.57
N ALA A 197 -2.28 22.80 13.13
CA ALA A 197 -1.52 23.63 14.05
C ALA A 197 -2.53 24.45 14.88
N GLY A 198 -2.75 24.02 16.13
CA GLY A 198 -3.51 24.79 17.09
C GLY A 198 -2.69 25.98 17.58
N GLN A 199 -3.22 27.19 17.48
CA GLN A 199 -2.80 28.27 18.36
C GLN A 199 -2.92 27.76 19.80
N SER A 200 -1.84 27.88 20.58
CA SER A 200 -1.81 27.57 22.00
C SER A 200 -2.91 28.32 22.73
N ALA A 201 -4.03 27.65 22.99
CA ALA A 201 -5.01 28.10 23.96
C ALA A 201 -4.46 27.73 25.33
N ASP A 202 -3.67 28.64 25.90
CA ASP A 202 -3.40 28.70 27.33
C ASP A 202 -4.75 28.94 28.04
N GLN A 203 -5.44 27.85 28.38
CA GLN A 203 -6.55 27.88 29.33
C GLN A 203 -5.97 27.49 30.69
N THR A 204 -5.32 28.47 31.33
CA THR A 204 -5.25 28.52 32.79
C THR A 204 -6.69 28.62 33.30
N LEU A 205 -7.28 27.47 33.63
CA LEU A 205 -8.49 27.39 34.44
C LEU A 205 -8.09 27.74 35.87
N ASP A 206 -8.01 29.03 36.17
CA ASP A 206 -8.07 29.52 37.54
C ASP A 206 -9.51 29.35 38.03
N CYS A 207 -9.75 28.28 38.79
CA CYS A 207 -10.87 28.21 39.70
C CYS A 207 -10.39 28.68 41.08
N SER A 208 -10.80 29.87 41.49
CA SER A 208 -10.83 30.35 42.87
C SER A 208 -12.06 31.21 43.07
#